data_AF-A0A955XKN4-F1
#
_entry.id   AF-A0A955XKN4-F1
#
_cell.length_a   1.000
_cell.length_b   1.000
_cell.length_c   1.000
_cell.angle_alpha   90.00
_cell.angle_beta   90.00
_cell.angle_gamma   90.00
#
_symmetry.space_group_name_H-M   'P 1'
#
loop_
_entity.id
_entity.type
_entity.pdbx_description
1 polymer ?
#
loop_
_entity_poly.entity_id
_entity_poly.type
_entity_poly.pdbx_seq_one_letter_code
_entity_poly.pdbx_strand_id
1 'polypeptide(L)' 'ESDLTLKQLARRTGLSVSLLSQIERAESSASVSSLYKIAVALGVRLTVLFGEY' A
#
# COMPACT_ATOMS: atom_id res chain seq x y z
N GLU A 1 -3.95 -17.71 -5.16
CA GLU A 1 -3.56 -16.29 -5.19
C GLU A 1 -2.04 -16.19 -5.22
N SER A 2 -1.48 -15.19 -5.88
CA SER A 2 -0.04 -14.92 -5.81
C SER A 2 0.16 -13.75 -4.85
N ASP A 3 0.66 -14.03 -3.65
CA ASP A 3 1.00 -12.97 -2.69
C ASP A 3 2.00 -12.00 -3.32
N LEU A 4 1.62 -10.72 -3.35
CA LEU A 4 2.50 -9.66 -3.82
C LEU A 4 3.59 -9.42 -2.79
N THR A 5 4.85 -9.55 -3.20
CA THR A 5 5.97 -9.11 -2.36
C THR A 5 6.01 -7.58 -2.26
N LEU A 6 6.57 -7.04 -1.17
CA LEU A 6 6.82 -5.59 -1.05
C LEU A 6 7.66 -5.03 -2.20
N LYS A 7 8.58 -5.81 -2.78
CA LYS A 7 9.37 -5.43 -3.96
C LYS A 7 8.51 -5.28 -5.23
N GLN A 8 7.48 -6.11 -5.38
CA GLN A 8 6.55 -6.00 -6.51
C GLN A 8 5.59 -4.83 -6.30
N LEU A 9 5.09 -4.62 -5.07
CA LEU A 9 4.22 -3.49 -4.75
C LEU A 9 4.97 -2.14 -4.89
N ALA A 10 6.24 -2.07 -4.48
CA ALA A 10 7.11 -0.92 -4.70
C ALA A 10 7.21 -0.54 -6.18
N ARG A 11 7.42 -1.52 -7.07
CA ARG A 11 7.47 -1.29 -8.51
C ARG A 11 6.14 -0.76 -9.08
N ARG A 12 5.01 -1.26 -8.58
CA ARG A 12 3.67 -0.83 -9.04
C ARG A 12 3.28 0.57 -8.55
N THR A 13 3.68 0.92 -7.33
CA THR A 13 3.29 2.17 -6.67
C THR A 13 4.27 3.31 -6.87
N GLY A 14 5.53 3.00 -7.21
CA GLY A 14 6.65 3.95 -7.18
C GLY A 14 7.06 4.36 -5.76
N LEU A 15 6.57 3.66 -4.72
CA LEU A 15 6.97 3.87 -3.33
C LEU A 15 8.18 2.99 -2.99
N SER A 16 8.98 3.41 -2.02
CA SER A 16 10.12 2.60 -1.57
C SER A 16 9.64 1.36 -0.81
N VAL A 17 10.41 0.26 -0.91
CA VAL A 17 10.15 -0.96 -0.13
C VAL A 17 10.15 -0.66 1.37
N SER A 18 11.07 0.20 1.83
CA SER A 18 11.16 0.60 3.24
C SER A 18 9.89 1.32 3.71
N LEU A 19 9.36 2.26 2.92
CA LEU A 19 8.13 2.97 3.25
C LEU A 19 6.95 2.02 3.32
N LEU A 20 6.81 1.12 2.34
CA LEU A 20 5.74 0.11 2.35
C LEU A 20 5.85 -0.81 3.57
N SER A 21 7.07 -1.24 3.94
CA SER A 21 7.30 -2.05 5.14
C SER A 21 6.97 -1.31 6.43
N GLN A 22 7.25 0.00 6.51
CA GLN A 22 6.88 0.81 7.68
C GLN A 22 5.36 0.99 7.79
N ILE A 23 4.66 1.17 6.67
CA ILE A 23 3.19 1.26 6.64
C ILE A 23 2.57 -0.08 7.07
N GLU A 24 3.03 -1.21 6.52
CA GLU A 24 2.54 -2.55 6.85
C GLU A 24 2.72 -2.90 8.34
N ARG A 25 3.83 -2.45 8.94
CA ARG A 25 4.12 -2.64 10.37
C ARG A 25 3.53 -1.56 11.27
N ALA A 26 2.69 -0.66 10.73
CA ALA A 26 2.10 0.48 11.43
C ALA A 26 3.13 1.43 12.11
N GLU A 27 4.37 1.44 11.63
CA GLU A 27 5.46 2.30 12.14
C GLU A 27 5.46 3.70 11.50
N SER A 28 4.68 3.92 10.43
CA SER A 28 4.54 5.21 9.78
C SER A 28 3.12 5.43 9.26
N SER A 29 2.62 6.65 9.41
CA SER A 29 1.36 7.06 8.79
C SER A 29 1.55 7.26 7.29
N ALA A 30 0.73 6.60 6.48
CA ALA A 30 0.69 6.83 5.05
C ALA A 30 -0.05 8.14 4.73
N SER A 31 0.48 8.95 3.81
CA SER A 31 -0.29 10.06 3.25
C SER A 31 -1.46 9.55 2.41
N VAL A 32 -2.49 10.38 2.22
CA VAL A 32 -3.64 10.05 1.35
C VAL A 32 -3.17 9.68 -0.06
N SER A 33 -2.19 10.40 -0.60
CA SER A 33 -1.60 10.10 -1.92
C SER A 33 -0.90 8.74 -1.95
N SER A 34 -0.22 8.34 -0.87
CA SER A 34 0.39 7.00 -0.77
C SER A 34 -0.68 5.91 -0.68
N LEU A 35 -1.72 6.10 0.13
CA LEU A 35 -2.86 5.17 0.22
C LEU A 35 -3.56 5.00 -1.13
N TYR A 36 -3.76 6.11 -1.87
CA TYR A 36 -4.33 6.06 -3.21
C TYR A 36 -3.47 5.25 -4.18
N LYS A 37 -2.14 5.47 -4.20
CA LYS A 37 -1.21 4.69 -5.03
C LYS A 37 -1.26 3.19 -4.69
N ILE A 38 -1.31 2.85 -3.41
CA ILE A 38 -1.41 1.47 -2.94
C ILE A 38 -2.73 0.83 -3.40
N ALA A 39 -3.86 1.51 -3.21
CA ALA A 39 -5.17 1.02 -3.64
C ALA A 39 -5.22 0.75 -5.16
N VAL A 40 -4.73 1.68 -5.97
CA VAL A 40 -4.64 1.53 -7.43
C VAL A 40 -3.74 0.33 -7.81
N ALA A 41 -2.58 0.18 -7.18
CA ALA A 41 -1.64 -0.91 -7.46
C ALA A 41 -2.17 -2.31 -7.07
N LEU A 42 -3.07 -2.36 -6.08
CA LEU A 42 -3.77 -3.56 -5.64
C LEU A 42 -5.08 -3.80 -6.43
N GLY A 43 -5.53 -2.85 -7.23
CA GLY A 43 -6.77 -2.96 -8.00
C GLY A 43 -8.04 -2.89 -7.13
N VAL A 44 -7.95 -2.21 -5.97
CA VAL A 44 -9.06 -2.09 -5.01
C VAL A 44 -9.49 -0.63 -4.86
N ARG A 45 -10.71 -0.43 -4.34
CA ARG A 45 -11.18 0.91 -3.95
C ARG A 45 -10.40 1.38 -2.73
N LEU A 46 -10.11 2.68 -2.66
CA LEU A 46 -9.42 3.29 -1.52
C LEU A 46 -10.10 2.98 -0.17
N THR A 47 -11.44 2.91 -0.15
CA THR A 47 -12.22 2.58 1.05
C THR A 47 -11.91 1.20 1.63
N VAL A 48 -11.40 0.25 0.83
CA VAL A 48 -11.00 -1.08 1.31
C VAL A 48 -9.87 -0.99 2.34
N LEU A 49 -8.99 0.02 2.22
CA LEU A 49 -7.87 0.20 3.15
C LEU A 49 -8.30 0.71 4.54
N PHE A 50 -9.54 1.19 4.67
CA PHE A 50 -10.06 1.73 5.91
C PHE A 50 -10.88 0.71 6.70
N GLY A 51 -11.22 -0.46 6.14
CA GLY A 51 -12.05 -1.46 6.83
C GLY A 51 -13.52 -1.03 6.95
N GLU A 52 -14.29 -1.74 7.78
CA GLU A 52 -15.67 -1.35 8.12
C GLU A 52 -15.65 -0.36 9.29
N TYR A 53 -15.64 0.94 8.96
CA TYR A 53 -15.99 2.02 9.88
C TYR A 53 -17.05 2.91 9.23
#